data_AF-A0A067J8Z4-F1
#
_entry.id   AF-A0A067J8Z4-F1
#
_cell.length_a   1.000
_cell.length_b   1.000
_cell.length_c   1.000
_cell.angle_alpha   90.00
_cell.angle_beta   90.00
_cell.angle_gamma   90.00
#
_symmetry.space_group_name_H-M   'P 1'
#
loop_
_entity.id
_entity.type
_entity.pdbx_description
1 polymer ?
#
loop_
_entity_poly.entity_id
_entity_poly.type
_entity_poly.pdbx_seq_one_letter_code
_entity_poly.pdbx_strand_id
1 'polypeptide(L)'
;MGKAMKALLMLCMVGYLASVAFAIRVNDDNGAEEGGANGEGVLPCYGDDPLTTTLVATVNDALWEGGDRCKQTLRVRCIKSADASKPCKKHTSVDVRVADYCPNCETTFQISDDAYAKIADPNAPSLQVGYSW
;
A
#
# COMPACT_ATOMS: atom_id res chain seq x y z
N MET A 1 18.42 35.91 -1.92
CA MET A 1 17.53 34.77 -1.63
C MET A 1 17.30 34.67 -0.13
N GLY A 2 16.19 35.25 0.36
CA GLY A 2 15.92 35.45 1.78
C GLY A 2 15.67 34.14 2.53
N LYS A 3 15.97 34.13 3.84
CA LYS A 3 15.79 32.98 4.74
C LYS A 3 14.39 32.35 4.64
N ALA A 4 13.37 33.15 4.35
CA ALA A 4 12.01 32.70 4.07
C ALA A 4 11.88 31.83 2.81
N MET A 5 12.59 32.12 1.72
CA MET A 5 12.60 31.29 0.50
C MET A 5 13.26 29.93 0.75
N LYS A 6 14.33 29.89 1.58
CA LYS A 6 14.96 28.64 2.00
C LYS A 6 14.05 27.83 2.93
N ALA A 7 13.35 28.48 3.86
CA ALA A 7 12.40 27.81 4.74
C ALA A 7 11.20 27.24 3.97
N LEU A 8 10.68 27.98 2.99
CA LEU A 8 9.59 27.53 2.13
C LEU A 8 10.03 26.35 1.23
N LEU A 9 11.23 26.42 0.65
CA LEU A 9 11.79 25.30 -0.11
C LEU A 9 12.01 24.06 0.77
N MET A 10 12.51 24.21 2.00
CA MET A 10 12.68 23.09 2.93
C MET A 10 11.34 22.49 3.37
N LEU A 11 10.31 23.30 3.64
CA LEU A 11 8.96 22.82 3.95
C LEU A 11 8.31 22.10 2.76
N CYS A 12 8.51 22.58 1.54
CA CYS A 12 8.08 21.88 0.32
C CYS A 12 8.83 20.56 0.14
N MET A 13 10.13 20.50 0.45
CA MET A 13 10.92 19.27 0.35
C MET A 13 10.53 18.23 1.41
N VAL A 14 10.18 18.66 2.63
CA VAL A 14 9.65 17.75 3.68
C VAL A 14 8.27 17.19 3.30
N GLY A 15 7.41 17.99 2.66
CA GLY A 15 6.17 17.50 2.06
C GLY A 15 6.36 16.66 0.77
N TYR A 16 7.58 16.66 0.21
CA TYR A 16 7.97 15.89 -0.99
C TYR A 16 8.70 14.58 -0.63
N LEU A 17 8.93 14.29 0.64
CA LEU A 17 9.42 13.00 1.13
C LEU A 17 8.31 11.92 1.07
N ALA A 18 7.57 11.84 -0.04
CA ALA A 18 6.77 10.66 -0.30
C ALA A 18 7.76 9.52 -0.56
N SER A 19 7.80 8.55 0.36
CA SER A 19 8.60 7.35 0.17
C SER A 19 8.13 6.64 -1.10
N VAL A 20 9.08 6.19 -1.92
CA VAL A 20 8.78 5.49 -3.18
C VAL A 20 8.98 4.00 -2.97
N ALA A 21 8.05 3.19 -3.44
CA ALA A 21 8.07 1.74 -3.35
C ALA A 21 7.54 1.10 -4.63
N PHE A 22 7.68 -0.22 -4.70
CA PHE A 22 6.97 -1.06 -5.65
C PHE A 22 5.78 -1.73 -4.96
N ALA A 23 4.63 -1.67 -5.63
CA ALA A 23 3.43 -2.36 -5.21
C ALA A 23 2.90 -3.27 -6.33
N ILE A 24 2.38 -4.41 -5.91
CA ILE A 24 1.60 -5.31 -6.76
C ILE A 24 0.21 -5.47 -6.16
N ARG A 25 -0.73 -5.88 -7.00
CA ARG A 25 -2.02 -6.35 -6.52
C ARG A 25 -1.90 -7.79 -6.05
N VAL A 26 -2.60 -8.09 -4.97
CA VAL A 26 -2.91 -9.46 -4.59
C VAL A 26 -4.42 -9.57 -4.52
N ASN A 27 -4.93 -10.71 -4.99
CA ASN A 27 -6.31 -11.09 -4.75
C ASN A 27 -6.41 -11.38 -3.24
N ASP A 28 -6.52 -10.33 -2.45
CA ASP A 28 -6.97 -10.44 -1.06
C ASP A 28 -8.45 -10.77 -1.12
N ASP A 29 -8.75 -12.06 -1.29
CA ASP A 29 -10.04 -12.63 -0.93
C ASP A 29 -10.16 -12.57 0.60
N ASN A 30 -10.02 -11.40 1.23
CA ASN A 30 -10.20 -10.98 2.64
C ASN A 30 -10.30 -12.08 3.75
N GLY A 31 -9.54 -13.17 3.67
CA GLY A 31 -9.79 -14.37 4.50
C GLY A 31 -11.14 -15.07 4.25
N ALA A 32 -11.79 -14.84 3.11
CA ALA A 32 -13.07 -15.42 2.71
C ALA A 32 -12.95 -16.83 2.09
N GLU A 33 -11.77 -17.45 2.03
CA GLU A 33 -11.69 -18.90 1.90
C GLU A 33 -11.99 -19.52 3.27
N GLU A 34 -13.22 -20.00 3.42
CA GLU A 34 -13.57 -21.01 4.42
C GLU A 34 -12.54 -22.16 4.36
N GLY A 35 -11.74 -22.31 5.41
CA GLY A 35 -11.06 -23.56 5.73
C GLY A 35 -9.94 -23.99 4.78
N GLY A 36 -8.84 -23.22 4.74
CA GLY A 36 -7.53 -23.77 4.37
C GLY A 36 -7.03 -24.72 5.46
N ALA A 37 -6.57 -25.91 5.07
CA ALA A 37 -6.28 -27.09 5.90
C ALA A 37 -5.17 -26.98 6.98
N ASN A 38 -4.88 -25.76 7.43
CA ASN A 38 -3.83 -25.39 8.38
C ASN A 38 -4.14 -24.10 9.19
N GLY A 39 -5.36 -23.55 9.14
CA GLY A 39 -5.77 -22.43 10.03
C GLY A 39 -5.21 -21.06 9.65
N GLU A 40 -4.87 -20.85 8.38
CA GLU A 40 -4.21 -19.66 7.83
C GLU A 40 -5.22 -18.63 7.26
N GLY A 41 -6.36 -18.43 7.94
CA GLY A 41 -7.37 -17.42 7.58
C GLY A 41 -7.30 -16.14 8.42
N VAL A 42 -6.21 -15.96 9.16
CA VAL A 42 -6.09 -14.97 10.22
C VAL A 42 -5.07 -13.90 9.81
N LEU A 43 -5.57 -12.72 9.46
CA LEU A 43 -4.74 -11.55 9.19
C LEU A 43 -3.97 -11.17 10.48
N PRO A 44 -2.62 -11.15 10.50
CA PRO A 44 -1.81 -10.85 11.68
C PRO A 44 -2.24 -9.61 12.45
N CYS A 45 -2.73 -8.57 11.76
CA CYS A 45 -3.21 -7.37 12.45
C CYS A 45 -4.59 -7.54 13.08
N TYR A 46 -5.45 -8.40 12.55
CA TYR A 46 -6.86 -8.49 12.93
C TYR A 46 -7.19 -9.74 13.74
N GLY A 47 -6.40 -10.80 13.69
CA GLY A 47 -6.78 -12.04 14.34
C GLY A 47 -8.10 -12.55 13.74
N ASP A 48 -9.05 -12.87 14.61
CA ASP A 48 -10.42 -13.24 14.25
C ASP A 48 -11.34 -12.02 14.02
N ASP A 49 -10.85 -10.79 14.21
CA ASP A 49 -11.65 -9.59 13.98
C ASP A 49 -11.99 -9.47 12.49
N PRO A 50 -13.26 -9.19 12.14
CA PRO A 50 -13.63 -8.98 10.75
C PRO A 50 -12.99 -7.70 10.19
N LEU A 51 -12.52 -7.77 8.94
CA LEU A 51 -12.15 -6.58 8.18
C LEU A 51 -13.37 -5.68 7.96
N THR A 52 -13.21 -4.38 8.19
CA THR A 52 -14.27 -3.39 7.91
C THR A 52 -14.10 -2.67 6.57
N THR A 53 -13.11 -3.07 5.77
CA THR A 53 -12.81 -2.49 4.45
C THR A 53 -12.14 -3.54 3.57
N THR A 54 -12.36 -3.44 2.26
CA THR A 54 -11.65 -4.21 1.23
C THR A 54 -10.39 -3.48 0.75
N LEU A 55 -10.13 -2.25 1.22
CA LEU A 55 -8.95 -1.47 0.87
C LEU A 55 -7.82 -1.76 1.87
N VAL A 56 -7.16 -2.91 1.68
CA VAL A 56 -6.14 -3.41 2.59
C VAL A 56 -4.76 -3.47 1.94
N ALA A 57 -3.74 -3.56 2.78
CA ALA A 57 -2.37 -3.77 2.36
C ALA A 57 -1.66 -4.80 3.24
N THR A 58 -0.85 -5.62 2.59
CA THR A 58 0.12 -6.53 3.20
C THR A 58 1.49 -5.90 3.06
N VAL A 59 2.20 -5.72 4.16
CA VAL A 59 3.48 -5.00 4.18
C VAL A 59 4.64 -5.91 4.53
N ASN A 60 5.84 -5.61 4.04
CA ASN A 60 7.05 -6.33 4.43
C ASN A 60 7.74 -5.68 5.65
N ASP A 61 8.88 -6.22 6.07
CA ASP A 61 9.67 -5.74 7.22
C ASP A 61 9.97 -4.23 7.19
N ALA A 62 10.15 -3.66 6.00
CA ALA A 62 10.49 -2.24 5.86
C ALA A 62 9.35 -1.29 6.29
N LEU A 63 8.12 -1.79 6.34
CA LEU A 63 6.94 -1.03 6.76
C LEU A 63 6.21 -1.65 7.94
N TRP A 64 6.51 -2.90 8.30
CA TRP A 64 5.85 -3.59 9.40
C TRP A 64 6.16 -2.98 10.77
N GLU A 65 7.40 -2.55 10.98
CA GLU A 65 7.89 -1.95 12.25
C GLU A 65 7.52 -2.81 13.47
N GLY A 66 7.75 -4.14 13.38
CA GLY A 66 7.43 -5.06 14.47
C GLY A 66 5.93 -5.19 14.80
N GLY A 67 5.04 -4.72 13.92
CA GLY A 67 3.59 -4.74 14.11
C GLY A 67 3.01 -3.39 14.53
N ASP A 68 3.83 -2.36 14.77
CA ASP A 68 3.35 -1.03 15.17
C ASP A 68 2.46 -0.38 14.11
N ARG A 69 2.62 -0.78 12.84
CA ARG A 69 1.80 -0.28 11.72
C ARG A 69 0.49 -1.02 11.52
N CYS A 70 0.16 -2.01 12.34
CA CYS A 70 -1.10 -2.72 12.23
C CYS A 70 -2.31 -1.81 12.33
N LYS A 71 -3.31 -2.07 11.47
CA LYS A 71 -4.56 -1.31 11.36
C LYS A 71 -4.36 0.19 11.06
N GLN A 72 -3.13 0.67 10.85
CA GLN A 72 -2.85 2.05 10.45
C GLN A 72 -3.22 2.25 8.97
N THR A 73 -3.57 3.48 8.65
CA THR A 73 -3.87 3.89 7.28
C THR A 73 -2.60 4.34 6.58
N LEU A 74 -2.41 3.85 5.36
CA LEU A 74 -1.34 4.25 4.46
C LEU A 74 -1.96 4.83 3.20
N ARG A 75 -1.57 6.05 2.84
CA ARG A 75 -2.00 6.67 1.58
C ARG A 75 -1.05 6.27 0.47
N VAL A 76 -1.59 5.69 -0.59
CA VAL A 76 -0.84 5.17 -1.75
C VAL A 76 -1.24 5.92 -3.01
N ARG A 77 -0.26 6.34 -3.80
CA ARG A 77 -0.44 6.99 -5.11
C ARG A 77 0.37 6.25 -6.17
N CYS A 78 -0.26 5.92 -7.29
CA CYS A 78 0.46 5.42 -8.47
C CYS A 78 1.31 6.55 -9.09
N ILE A 79 2.61 6.31 -9.21
CA ILE A 79 3.55 7.20 -9.91
C ILE A 79 3.73 6.71 -11.35
N LYS A 80 3.99 5.40 -11.51
CA LYS A 80 4.28 4.79 -12.80
C LYS A 80 3.86 3.31 -12.80
N SER A 81 3.34 2.83 -13.93
CA SER A 81 3.13 1.41 -14.18
C SER A 81 4.33 0.81 -14.90
N ALA A 82 4.66 -0.45 -14.61
CA ALA A 82 5.70 -1.19 -15.34
C ALA A 82 5.30 -1.42 -16.82
N ASP A 83 4.00 -1.51 -17.12
CA ASP A 83 3.47 -1.56 -18.48
C ASP A 83 2.82 -0.22 -18.84
N ALA A 84 3.42 0.48 -19.80
CA ALA A 84 2.94 1.79 -20.25
C ALA A 84 1.55 1.74 -20.93
N SER A 85 1.14 0.59 -21.45
CA SER A 85 -0.21 0.37 -22.01
C SER A 85 -1.28 0.23 -20.93
N LYS A 86 -0.87 0.04 -19.67
CA LYS A 86 -1.69 -0.14 -18.48
C LYS A 86 -1.40 0.98 -17.47
N PRO A 87 -1.81 2.23 -17.75
CA PRO A 87 -1.33 3.39 -17.04
C PRO A 87 -1.92 3.53 -15.62
N CYS A 88 -1.25 4.35 -14.80
CA CYS A 88 -1.83 4.91 -13.60
C CYS A 88 -3.10 5.71 -13.92
N LYS A 89 -4.08 5.68 -13.02
CA LYS A 89 -5.21 6.60 -13.05
C LYS A 89 -4.73 8.00 -12.66
N LYS A 90 -5.18 9.02 -13.39
CA LYS A 90 -4.67 10.39 -13.22
C LYS A 90 -5.13 10.97 -11.89
N HIS A 91 -4.19 11.56 -11.16
CA HIS A 91 -4.41 12.29 -9.90
C HIS A 91 -5.09 11.50 -8.77
N THR A 92 -5.20 10.18 -8.88
CA THR A 92 -5.82 9.36 -7.83
C THR A 92 -4.81 8.90 -6.77
N SER A 93 -5.32 8.69 -5.58
CA SER A 93 -4.65 8.04 -4.46
C SER A 93 -5.70 7.24 -3.70
N VAL A 94 -5.28 6.20 -3.01
CA VAL A 94 -6.14 5.35 -2.18
C VAL A 94 -5.56 5.27 -0.79
N ASP A 95 -6.43 5.36 0.21
CA ASP A 95 -6.07 5.12 1.60
C ASP A 95 -6.36 3.64 1.87
N VAL A 96 -5.30 2.87 2.14
CA VAL A 96 -5.38 1.43 2.45
C VAL A 96 -5.07 1.22 3.92
N ARG A 97 -5.54 0.12 4.50
CA ARG A 97 -5.26 -0.24 5.88
C ARG A 97 -4.34 -1.44 5.94
N VAL A 98 -3.28 -1.34 6.74
CA VAL A 98 -2.35 -2.46 6.95
C VAL A 98 -3.08 -3.58 7.67
N ALA A 99 -3.20 -4.71 7.00
CA ALA A 99 -3.95 -5.87 7.46
C ALA A 99 -3.06 -7.08 7.73
N ASP A 100 -1.96 -7.21 7.00
CA ASP A 100 -1.10 -8.40 7.04
C ASP A 100 0.38 -8.04 6.92
N TYR A 101 1.22 -9.01 7.26
CA TYR A 101 2.65 -8.97 7.25
C TYR A 101 3.24 -10.08 6.38
N CYS A 102 4.03 -9.70 5.39
CA CYS A 102 4.75 -10.62 4.53
C CYS A 102 6.28 -10.44 4.66
N PRO A 103 6.96 -11.24 5.51
CA PRO A 103 8.42 -11.15 5.70
C PRO A 103 9.21 -11.39 4.41
N ASN A 104 8.73 -12.30 3.56
CA ASN A 104 9.47 -12.81 2.39
C ASN A 104 8.95 -12.24 1.06
N CYS A 105 8.15 -11.17 1.08
CA CYS A 105 7.65 -10.56 -0.15
C CYS A 105 8.75 -9.76 -0.84
N GLU A 106 8.91 -9.99 -2.15
CA GLU A 106 9.85 -9.23 -2.99
C GLU A 106 9.47 -7.75 -3.14
N THR A 107 8.21 -7.42 -2.84
CA THR A 107 7.67 -6.05 -2.93
C THR A 107 7.55 -5.41 -1.55
N THR A 108 7.62 -4.08 -1.51
CA THR A 108 7.53 -3.33 -0.24
C THR A 108 6.16 -3.49 0.42
N PHE A 109 5.11 -3.45 -0.40
CA PHE A 109 3.77 -3.78 0.05
C PHE A 109 2.91 -4.24 -1.13
N GLN A 110 2.00 -5.14 -0.83
CA GLN A 110 0.95 -5.61 -1.73
C GLN A 110 -0.35 -4.92 -1.32
N ILE A 111 -1.18 -4.52 -2.27
CA ILE A 111 -2.48 -3.92 -1.99
C ILE A 111 -3.58 -4.78 -2.60
N SER A 112 -4.76 -4.76 -1.99
CA SER A 112 -5.91 -5.49 -2.50
C SER A 112 -6.30 -5.04 -3.91
N ASP A 113 -6.95 -5.91 -4.67
CA ASP A 113 -7.48 -5.60 -6.00
C ASP A 113 -8.35 -4.35 -6.03
N ASP A 114 -9.22 -4.19 -5.01
CA ASP A 114 -10.08 -3.03 -4.88
C ASP A 114 -9.27 -1.74 -4.75
N ALA A 115 -8.19 -1.75 -3.95
CA ALA A 115 -7.31 -0.61 -3.79
C ALA A 115 -6.49 -0.33 -5.06
N TYR A 116 -5.95 -1.39 -5.67
CA TYR A 116 -5.17 -1.29 -6.91
C TYR A 116 -5.99 -0.69 -8.04
N ALA A 117 -7.24 -1.15 -8.19
CA ALA A 117 -8.18 -0.64 -9.18
C ALA A 117 -8.57 0.83 -8.94
N LYS A 118 -8.36 1.41 -7.74
CA LYS A 118 -8.55 2.87 -7.55
C LYS A 118 -7.42 3.70 -8.16
N ILE A 119 -6.21 3.15 -8.28
CA ILE A 119 -5.02 3.92 -8.65
C ILE A 119 -4.38 3.55 -10.00
N ALA A 120 -4.71 2.40 -10.58
CA ALA A 120 -4.17 1.98 -11.88
C ALA A 120 -5.15 1.14 -12.70
N ASP A 121 -4.77 0.81 -13.94
CA ASP A 121 -5.41 -0.27 -14.70
C ASP A 121 -5.27 -1.58 -13.90
N PRO A 122 -6.38 -2.29 -13.63
CA PRO A 122 -6.35 -3.53 -12.86
C PRO A 122 -5.48 -4.62 -13.48
N ASN A 123 -5.10 -4.54 -14.76
CA ASN A 123 -4.24 -5.51 -15.42
C ASN A 123 -2.76 -5.10 -15.44
N ALA A 124 -2.40 -3.93 -14.90
CA ALA A 124 -1.00 -3.56 -14.76
C ALA A 124 -0.26 -4.60 -13.89
N PRO A 125 0.92 -5.10 -14.31
CA PRO A 125 1.62 -6.16 -13.59
C PRO A 125 2.23 -5.67 -12.27
N SER A 126 2.74 -4.45 -12.24
CA SER A 126 3.27 -3.81 -11.03
C SER A 126 3.31 -2.29 -11.17
N LEU A 127 3.31 -1.60 -10.03
CA LEU A 127 3.33 -0.15 -9.94
C LEU A 127 4.54 0.32 -9.14
N GLN A 128 5.17 1.38 -9.61
CA GLN A 128 5.94 2.26 -8.75
C GLN A 128 4.95 3.24 -8.10
N VAL A 129 4.96 3.28 -6.78
CA VAL A 129 4.02 4.05 -5.96
C VAL A 129 4.76 4.99 -5.02
N GLY A 130 4.16 6.14 -4.76
CA GLY A 130 4.50 6.99 -3.64
C GLY A 130 3.56 6.73 -2.49
N TYR A 131 4.06 6.72 -1.27
CA TYR A 131 3.24 6.49 -0.08
C TYR A 131 3.60 7.41 1.07
N SER A 132 2.61 7.63 1.94
CA SER A 132 2.75 8.36 3.20
C SER A 132 1.77 7.80 4.23
N TRP A 133 2.19 7.74 5.49
CA TRP A 133 1.31 7.49 6.62
C TRP A 133 0.39 8.69 6.89
#